data_AF-A0A127SS86-F1
#
_entry.id   AF-A0A127SS86-F1
#
_cell.length_a   1.000
_cell.length_b   1.000
_cell.length_c   1.000
_cell.angle_alpha   90.00
_cell.angle_beta   90.00
_cell.angle_gamma   90.00
#
_symmetry.space_group_name_H-M   'P 1'
#
loop_
_entity.id
_entity.type
_entity.pdbx_description
1 polymer ?
#
loop_
_entity_poly.entity_id
_entity_poly.type
_entity_poly.pdbx_seq_one_letter_code
_entity_poly.pdbx_strand_id
1 'polypeptide(L)'
;AGFDILLTANNHCLDRGKKGMERTIQLLDSSGIRYAGTYKNLSERRQRYPLFINRNGFRIALLNYTYGTNGIKATSPNIVNYIDKNTILQDIQSAKARQT
;
A
#
# COMPACT_ATOMS: atom_id res chain seq x y z
N ALA A 1 -2.97 -15.34 17.98
CA ALA A 1 -3.24 -13.98 17.47
C ALA A 1 -2.15 -13.63 16.48
N GLY A 2 -2.50 -13.02 15.35
CA GLY A 2 -1.57 -12.65 14.29
C GLY A 2 -2.25 -11.72 13.30
N PHE A 3 -1.46 -11.04 12.47
CA PHE A 3 -1.97 -10.16 11.42
C PHE A 3 -1.70 -10.81 10.06
N ASP A 4 -2.75 -11.07 9.29
CA ASP A 4 -2.61 -11.55 7.92
C ASP A 4 -2.14 -10.42 6.98
N ILE A 5 -2.57 -9.19 7.26
CA ILE A 5 -2.41 -8.02 6.39
C ILE A 5 -2.25 -6.75 7.21
N LEU A 6 -1.40 -5.82 6.75
CA LEU A 6 -1.27 -4.48 7.31
C LEU A 6 -1.50 -3.38 6.27
N LEU A 7 -2.24 -2.33 6.65
CA LEU A 7 -2.43 -1.14 5.84
C LEU A 7 -1.44 -0.06 6.30
N THR A 8 -0.66 0.47 5.39
CA THR A 8 0.51 1.29 5.73
C THR A 8 0.41 2.75 5.31
N ALA A 9 -0.53 3.14 4.44
CA ALA A 9 -0.85 4.54 4.21
C ALA A 9 -1.74 5.07 5.33
N ASN A 10 -1.15 5.90 6.18
CA ASN A 10 -1.81 6.66 7.23
C ASN A 10 -0.99 7.93 7.50
N ASN A 11 -1.50 8.81 8.36
CA ASN A 11 -0.87 10.10 8.63
C ASN A 11 0.49 10.02 9.36
N HIS A 12 0.80 8.89 9.98
CA HIS A 12 2.05 8.64 10.72
C HIS A 12 3.06 7.74 9.98
N CYS A 13 2.78 7.34 8.74
CA CYS A 13 3.64 6.39 8.02
C CYS A 13 5.05 6.95 7.69
N LEU A 14 5.25 8.26 7.85
CA LEU A 14 6.50 8.96 7.62
C LEU A 14 7.10 9.62 8.88
N ASP A 15 6.63 9.31 10.09
CA ASP A 15 7.17 9.88 11.35
C ASP A 15 8.69 9.69 11.51
N ARG A 16 9.22 8.62 10.91
CA ARG A 16 10.66 8.29 10.87
C ARG A 16 11.28 8.49 9.49
N GLY A 17 10.60 9.25 8.63
CA GLY A 17 10.99 9.53 7.25
C GLY A 17 11.22 8.29 6.39
N LYS A 18 12.04 8.45 5.34
CA LYS A 18 12.42 7.39 4.41
C LYS A 18 12.91 6.12 5.10
N LYS A 19 13.89 6.25 6.00
CA LYS A 19 14.52 5.10 6.69
C LYS A 19 13.50 4.29 7.49
N GLY A 20 12.57 4.97 8.18
CA GLY A 20 11.51 4.30 8.92
C GLY A 20 10.54 3.55 8.02
N MET A 21 10.06 4.22 6.97
CA MET A 21 9.13 3.62 6.01
C MET A 21 9.76 2.39 5.30
N GLU A 22 11.00 2.52 4.81
CA GLU A 22 11.71 1.43 4.15
C GLU A 22 12.00 0.26 5.09
N ARG A 23 12.34 0.54 6.36
CA ARG A 23 12.52 -0.51 7.38
C ARG A 23 11.22 -1.23 7.69
N THR A 24 10.10 -0.50 7.82
CA THR A 24 8.78 -1.13 7.99
C THR A 24 8.47 -2.04 6.82
N ILE A 25 8.60 -1.57 5.58
CA ILE A 25 8.40 -2.38 4.38
C ILE A 25 9.28 -3.65 4.41
N GLN A 26 10.57 -3.50 4.70
CA GLN A 26 11.51 -4.63 4.76
C GLN A 26 11.10 -5.66 5.81
N LEU A 27 10.66 -5.21 7.00
CA LEU A 27 10.19 -6.10 8.06
C LEU A 27 8.94 -6.88 7.63
N LEU A 28 7.99 -6.22 6.99
CA LEU A 28 6.77 -6.86 6.47
C LEU A 28 7.10 -7.89 5.39
N ASP A 29 7.97 -7.53 4.44
CA ASP A 29 8.46 -8.45 3.41
C ASP A 29 9.14 -9.68 4.04
N SER A 30 10.05 -9.47 4.99
CA SER A 30 10.79 -10.56 5.65
C SER A 30 9.92 -11.46 6.54
N SER A 31 8.80 -10.91 7.05
CA SER A 31 7.86 -11.64 7.91
C SER A 31 6.74 -12.31 7.10
N GLY A 32 6.72 -12.14 5.77
CA GLY A 32 5.64 -12.63 4.92
C GLY A 32 4.28 -11.95 5.15
N ILE A 33 4.25 -10.83 5.88
CA ILE A 33 3.02 -10.08 6.14
C ILE A 33 2.69 -9.25 4.90
N ARG A 34 1.51 -9.48 4.34
CA ARG A 34 1.04 -8.76 3.15
C ARG A 34 0.66 -7.34 3.56
N TYR A 35 0.88 -6.38 2.68
CA TYR A 35 0.54 -4.99 2.99
C TYR A 35 0.14 -4.19 1.76
N ALA A 36 -0.48 -3.04 2.01
CA ALA A 36 -0.86 -2.07 0.99
C ALA A 36 -0.77 -0.64 1.55
N GLY A 37 -0.28 0.30 0.74
CA GLY A 37 -0.35 1.75 1.03
C GLY A 37 0.97 2.50 0.89
N THR A 38 2.11 1.85 1.13
CA THR A 38 3.45 2.44 1.00
C THR A 38 4.38 1.52 0.23
N TYR A 39 5.24 2.05 -0.64
CA TYR A 39 6.13 1.26 -1.50
C TYR A 39 7.52 1.92 -1.63
N LYS A 40 8.56 1.13 -1.84
CA LYS A 40 9.93 1.61 -2.08
C LYS A 40 10.00 2.45 -3.34
N ASN A 41 9.21 2.11 -4.36
CA ASN A 41 9.14 2.84 -5.63
C ASN A 41 7.84 2.56 -6.40
N LEU A 42 7.66 3.30 -7.51
CA LEU A 42 6.48 3.18 -8.38
C LEU A 42 6.36 1.80 -9.05
N SER A 43 7.49 1.17 -9.41
CA SER A 43 7.49 -0.17 -10.02
C SER A 43 6.90 -1.20 -9.05
N GLU A 44 7.35 -1.16 -7.80
CA GLU A 44 6.84 -2.02 -6.73
C GLU A 44 5.34 -1.80 -6.50
N ARG A 45 4.89 -0.53 -6.44
CA ARG A 45 3.46 -0.21 -6.33
C ARG A 45 2.65 -0.87 -7.45
N ARG A 46 3.10 -0.73 -8.70
CA ARG A 46 2.39 -1.28 -9.88
C ARG A 46 2.29 -2.80 -9.85
N GLN A 47 3.32 -3.47 -9.34
CA GLN A 47 3.36 -4.92 -9.22
C GLN A 47 2.45 -5.44 -8.09
N ARG A 48 2.41 -4.74 -6.95
CA ARG A 48 1.78 -5.24 -5.71
C ARG A 48 0.37 -4.70 -5.46
N TYR A 49 -0.05 -3.64 -6.13
CA TYR A 49 -1.30 -2.95 -5.87
C TYR A 49 -2.30 -3.06 -7.04
N PRO A 50 -3.62 -3.17 -6.78
CA PRO A 50 -4.28 -3.39 -5.48
C PRO A 50 -3.89 -4.72 -4.81
N LEU A 51 -4.01 -4.79 -3.49
CA LEU A 51 -3.70 -6.03 -2.76
C LEU A 51 -4.89 -7.00 -2.83
N PHE A 52 -4.75 -8.08 -3.59
CA PHE A 52 -5.81 -9.10 -3.70
C PHE A 52 -5.73 -10.18 -2.64
N ILE A 53 -6.85 -10.54 -2.03
CA ILE A 53 -6.98 -11.62 -1.05
C ILE A 53 -7.99 -12.63 -1.57
N ASN A 54 -7.59 -13.90 -1.60
CA ASN A 54 -8.49 -15.00 -1.96
C ASN A 54 -8.81 -15.81 -0.70
N ARG A 55 -10.08 -15.87 -0.31
CA ARG A 55 -10.58 -16.63 0.84
C ARG A 55 -12.00 -17.11 0.58
N ASN A 56 -12.25 -18.41 0.78
CA ASN A 56 -13.58 -19.03 0.72
C ASN A 56 -14.36 -18.71 -0.58
N GLY A 57 -13.68 -18.76 -1.73
CA GLY A 57 -14.30 -18.42 -3.03
C GLY A 57 -14.48 -16.92 -3.29
N PHE A 58 -14.18 -16.05 -2.31
CA PHE A 58 -14.18 -14.61 -2.49
C PHE A 58 -12.78 -14.09 -2.84
N ARG A 59 -12.75 -13.17 -3.81
CA ARG A 59 -11.60 -12.34 -4.11
C ARG A 59 -11.86 -10.91 -3.67
N ILE A 60 -11.05 -10.42 -2.74
CA ILE A 60 -11.15 -9.08 -2.16
C ILE A 60 -9.98 -8.26 -2.67
N ALA A 61 -10.24 -7.09 -3.27
CA ALA A 61 -9.20 -6.11 -3.59
C ALA A 61 -9.14 -5.05 -2.48
N LEU A 62 -8.04 -5.01 -1.73
CA LEU A 62 -7.78 -3.96 -0.74
C LEU A 62 -7.05 -2.79 -1.37
N LEU A 63 -7.64 -1.62 -1.21
CA LEU A 63 -7.10 -0.33 -1.59
C LEU A 63 -6.91 0.51 -0.32
N ASN A 64 -5.73 1.08 -0.13
CA ASN A 64 -5.40 1.90 1.03
C ASN A 64 -4.74 3.19 0.59
N TYR A 65 -5.32 4.31 1.03
CA TYR A 65 -4.88 5.67 0.79
C TYR A 65 -4.96 6.47 2.08
N THR A 66 -4.19 7.54 2.16
CA THR A 66 -4.24 8.51 3.25
C THR A 66 -4.47 9.93 2.75
N TYR A 67 -5.10 10.78 3.56
CA TYR A 67 -5.30 12.19 3.24
C TYR A 67 -3.98 12.99 3.29
N GLY A 68 -2.98 12.50 4.02
CA GLY A 68 -1.73 13.22 4.25
C GLY A 68 -0.82 12.47 5.22
N THR A 69 0.33 13.07 5.54
CA THR A 69 1.41 12.45 6.34
C THR A 69 1.99 13.44 7.35
N ASN A 70 1.11 14.15 8.06
CA ASN A 70 1.45 15.15 9.09
C ASN A 70 2.50 16.20 8.63
N GLY A 71 2.42 16.62 7.36
CA GLY A 71 3.32 17.61 6.76
C GLY A 71 4.64 17.05 6.21
N ILE A 72 4.97 15.78 6.47
CA ILE A 72 6.20 15.14 5.97
C ILE A 72 5.90 14.52 4.61
N LYS A 73 6.57 14.92 3.53
CA LYS A 73 6.37 14.32 2.20
C LYS A 73 7.24 13.08 2.01
N ALA A 74 6.72 12.11 1.26
CA ALA A 74 7.53 10.99 0.79
C ALA A 74 8.67 11.51 -0.10
N THR A 75 9.90 11.04 0.15
CA THR A 75 11.07 11.39 -0.65
C THR A 75 11.25 10.39 -1.78
N SER A 76 11.51 10.86 -3.00
CA SER A 76 11.80 9.97 -4.14
C SER A 76 12.91 8.96 -3.78
N PRO A 77 12.77 7.67 -4.15
CA PRO A 77 11.73 7.10 -5.02
C PRO A 77 10.47 6.61 -4.28
N ASN A 78 10.38 6.80 -2.96
CA ASN A 78 9.33 6.21 -2.13
C ASN A 78 7.93 6.71 -2.52
N ILE A 79 6.95 5.81 -2.40
CA ILE A 79 5.55 6.10 -2.71
C ILE A 79 4.70 5.91 -1.45
N VAL A 80 3.89 6.93 -1.15
CA VAL A 80 2.75 6.83 -0.24
C VAL A 80 1.50 7.02 -1.10
N ASN A 81 0.51 6.14 -0.95
CA ASN A 81 -0.78 6.29 -1.60
C ASN A 81 -1.56 7.43 -0.95
N TYR A 82 -1.49 8.63 -1.52
CA TYR A 82 -2.36 9.74 -1.12
C TYR A 82 -3.72 9.64 -1.80
N ILE A 83 -4.75 10.19 -1.15
CA ILE A 83 -6.08 10.32 -1.74
C ILE A 83 -5.97 11.20 -2.98
N ASP A 84 -6.22 10.60 -4.13
CA ASP A 84 -6.41 11.27 -5.41
C ASP A 84 -7.56 10.57 -6.14
N LYS A 85 -8.61 11.33 -6.51
CA LYS A 85 -9.83 10.76 -7.06
C LYS A 85 -9.57 9.98 -8.35
N ASN A 86 -8.72 10.51 -9.22
CA ASN A 86 -8.43 9.89 -10.51
C ASN A 86 -7.65 8.58 -10.33
N THR A 87 -6.63 8.60 -9.48
CA THR A 87 -5.84 7.41 -9.11
C THR A 87 -6.72 6.34 -8.46
N ILE A 88 -7.59 6.71 -7.53
CA ILE A 88 -8.53 5.77 -6.88
C ILE A 88 -9.45 5.12 -7.92
N LEU A 89 -10.04 5.92 -8.82
CA LEU A 89 -10.90 5.39 -9.87
C LEU A 89 -10.12 4.44 -10.80
N GLN A 90 -8.90 4.79 -11.21
CA GLN A 90 -8.05 3.93 -12.04
C GLN A 90 -7.71 2.62 -11.33
N ASP A 91 -7.33 2.67 -10.06
CA ASP A 91 -7.00 1.48 -9.28
C ASP A 91 -8.23 0.59 -9.10
N ILE A 92 -9.43 1.16 -8.88
CA ILE A 92 -10.71 0.41 -8.84
C ILE A 92 -11.00 -0.26 -10.20
N GLN A 93 -10.84 0.44 -11.32
CA GLN A 93 -11.06 -0.15 -12.63
C GLN A 93 -10.05 -1.26 -12.93
N SER A 94 -8.77 -1.06 -12.57
CA SER A 94 -7.74 -2.08 -12.69
C SER A 94 -8.07 -3.32 -11.84
N ALA A 95 -8.66 -3.13 -10.66
CA ALA A 95 -9.09 -4.21 -9.80
C ALA A 95 -10.20 -5.05 -10.45
N LYS A 96 -11.20 -4.38 -11.04
CA LYS A 96 -12.34 -5.00 -11.73
C LYS A 96 -11.93 -5.72 -13.02
N ALA A 97 -10.93 -5.23 -13.73
CA ALA A 97 -10.45 -5.83 -14.98
C ALA A 97 -9.65 -7.13 -14.77
N ARG A 98 -9.02 -7.30 -13.60
CA ARG A 98 -8.20 -8.49 -13.25
C ARG A 98 -9.04 -9.68 -12.78
N GLN A 99 -10.10 -10.03 -13.52
CA GLN A 99 -10.94 -11.22 -13.26
C GLN A 99 -10.26 -12.50 -13.78
N THR A 100 -9.30 -13.03 -13.03
CA THR A 100 -8.77 -14.40 -13.21
C THR A 100 -8.39 -15.01 -11.88
#